data_AF-A0A2V1HUX8-F1
#
_entry.id   AF-A0A2V1HUX8-F1
#
_cell.length_a   1.000
_cell.length_b   1.000
_cell.length_c   1.000
_cell.angle_alpha   90.00
_cell.angle_beta   90.00
_cell.angle_gamma   90.00
#
_symmetry.space_group_name_H-M   'P 1'
#
loop_
_entity.id
_entity.type
_entity.pdbx_description
1 polymer ?
#
loop_
_entity_poly.entity_id
_entity_poly.type
_entity_poly.pdbx_seq_one_letter_code
_entity_poly.pdbx_strand_id
1 'polypeptide(L)'
;MLTQGATYIVITPADGTAIAPAVEAAEAAGVPVIAIADTIGVPVTATFSMSHEEGGKLAAEQIVEFLTEKYGSPKGNVVDIQGLAGTLAATGREKGFVDVLAEYPDIKIVASQDGGWDTDKSNQVMTGILQANPEIDAVYGANDAEAYGAITAIKAAGRFAPVGDPDHIYVIGVDGAKPAIDGIRDGSQDATISQNFVKMGQLMVQRIVDKENGKTDSIESIEWPLQVIRTDNIDSDEVAEYGIWADEVK
;
A
#
# COMPACT_ATOMS: atom_id res chain seq x y z
N MET A 1 24.35 -12.33 8.60
CA MET A 1 24.22 -12.92 7.25
C MET A 1 25.59 -13.18 6.63
N LEU A 2 26.39 -12.15 6.31
CA LEU A 2 27.74 -12.35 5.73
C LEU A 2 28.64 -13.26 6.59
N THR A 3 28.76 -12.97 7.88
CA THR A 3 29.54 -13.78 8.83
C THR A 3 29.00 -15.20 9.05
N GLN A 4 27.76 -15.45 8.62
CA GLN A 4 27.08 -16.75 8.74
C GLN A 4 27.11 -17.54 7.42
N GLY A 5 27.81 -17.05 6.39
CA GLY A 5 27.99 -17.76 5.12
C GLY A 5 26.77 -17.70 4.19
N ALA A 6 25.96 -16.64 4.26
CA ALA A 6 24.86 -16.44 3.32
C ALA A 6 25.38 -16.35 1.88
N THR A 7 24.75 -17.07 0.95
CA THR A 7 25.07 -17.04 -0.49
C THR A 7 24.33 -15.94 -1.24
N TYR A 8 23.20 -15.49 -0.69
CA TYR A 8 22.40 -14.35 -1.13
C TYR A 8 21.90 -13.60 0.10
N ILE A 9 21.73 -12.29 -0.02
CA ILE A 9 21.09 -11.45 1.01
C ILE A 9 19.86 -10.81 0.39
N VAL A 10 18.69 -11.12 0.92
CA VAL A 10 17.43 -10.43 0.57
C VAL A 10 17.12 -9.44 1.68
N ILE A 11 16.83 -8.18 1.32
CA ILE A 11 16.62 -7.12 2.28
C ILE A 11 15.47 -6.20 1.87
N THR A 12 14.56 -5.95 2.82
CA THR A 12 13.66 -4.79 2.78
C THR A 12 14.32 -3.67 3.59
N PRO A 13 14.81 -2.60 2.94
CA PRO A 13 15.50 -1.55 3.66
C PRO A 13 14.48 -0.71 4.45
N ALA A 14 14.71 -0.55 5.76
CA ALA A 14 13.96 0.44 6.54
C ALA A 14 14.33 1.88 6.11
N ASP A 15 15.59 2.08 5.72
CA ASP A 15 16.11 3.31 5.13
C ASP A 15 17.13 2.92 4.04
N GLY A 16 16.83 3.30 2.79
CA GLY A 16 17.64 2.95 1.63
C GLY A 16 19.02 3.62 1.58
N THR A 17 19.25 4.67 2.37
CA THR A 17 20.54 5.38 2.46
C THR A 17 21.37 4.83 3.62
N ALA A 18 20.76 4.65 4.79
CA ALA A 18 21.47 4.19 5.99
C ALA A 18 22.05 2.77 5.84
N ILE A 19 21.39 1.93 5.04
CA ILE A 19 21.83 0.55 4.79
C ILE A 19 22.96 0.43 3.76
N ALA A 20 23.20 1.49 2.97
CA ALA A 20 24.10 1.44 1.81
C ALA A 20 25.51 0.91 2.12
N PRO A 21 26.22 1.34 3.19
CA PRO A 21 27.57 0.82 3.47
C PRO A 21 27.60 -0.70 3.73
N ALA A 22 26.55 -1.26 4.31
CA ALA A 22 26.45 -2.69 4.56
C ALA A 22 26.18 -3.49 3.26
N VAL A 23 25.40 -2.90 2.35
CA VAL A 23 25.11 -3.47 1.03
C VAL A 23 26.37 -3.49 0.16
N GLU A 24 27.10 -2.37 0.10
CA GLU A 24 28.36 -2.29 -0.64
C GLU A 24 29.39 -3.31 -0.14
N ALA A 25 29.48 -3.48 1.19
CA ALA A 25 30.38 -4.48 1.78
C ALA A 25 29.99 -5.92 1.40
N ALA A 26 28.69 -6.22 1.30
CA ALA A 26 28.21 -7.54 0.88
C ALA A 26 28.50 -7.81 -0.59
N GLU A 27 28.15 -6.86 -1.47
CA GLU A 27 28.40 -6.96 -2.92
C GLU A 27 29.91 -7.06 -3.21
N ALA A 28 30.75 -6.27 -2.53
CA ALA A 28 32.20 -6.35 -2.66
C ALA A 28 32.80 -7.69 -2.17
N ALA A 29 32.13 -8.38 -1.23
CA ALA A 29 32.49 -9.71 -0.80
C ALA A 29 31.99 -10.82 -1.75
N GLY A 30 31.34 -10.45 -2.87
CA GLY A 30 30.79 -11.38 -3.84
C GLY A 30 29.51 -12.07 -3.36
N VAL A 31 28.81 -11.50 -2.37
CA VAL A 31 27.50 -11.98 -1.90
C VAL A 31 26.42 -11.07 -2.50
N PRO A 32 25.66 -11.55 -3.49
CA PRO A 32 24.60 -10.77 -4.14
C PRO A 32 23.56 -10.26 -3.15
N VAL A 33 23.24 -8.98 -3.24
CA VAL A 33 22.17 -8.34 -2.48
C VAL A 33 20.95 -8.13 -3.38
N ILE A 34 19.78 -8.53 -2.90
CA ILE A 34 18.50 -8.34 -3.55
C ILE A 34 17.64 -7.44 -2.67
N ALA A 35 17.29 -6.26 -3.17
CA ALA A 35 16.36 -5.36 -2.51
C ALA A 35 14.91 -5.80 -2.82
N ILE A 36 14.03 -5.80 -1.82
CA ILE A 36 12.61 -6.13 -1.98
C ILE A 36 11.71 -5.10 -1.29
N ALA A 37 10.55 -4.83 -1.90
CA ALA A 37 9.55 -3.83 -1.53
C ALA A 37 9.99 -2.36 -1.68
N ASP A 38 11.27 -2.06 -1.47
CA ASP A 38 11.80 -0.71 -1.59
C ASP A 38 13.19 -0.68 -2.23
N THR A 39 13.63 0.52 -2.59
CA THR A 39 14.93 0.74 -3.26
C THR A 39 16.05 1.08 -2.26
N ILE A 40 17.29 0.83 -2.69
CA ILE A 40 18.51 1.19 -1.95
C ILE A 40 19.28 2.21 -2.78
N GLY A 41 19.84 3.23 -2.14
CA GLY A 41 20.52 4.34 -2.82
C GLY A 41 21.86 3.99 -3.47
N VAL A 42 22.23 2.71 -3.50
CA VAL A 42 23.44 2.17 -4.12
C VAL A 42 23.10 0.96 -4.99
N PRO A 43 23.94 0.61 -5.99
CA PRO A 43 23.71 -0.56 -6.82
C PRO A 43 23.57 -1.83 -5.99
N VAL A 44 22.60 -2.66 -6.37
CA VAL A 44 22.34 -4.01 -5.85
C VAL A 44 22.24 -4.98 -7.02
N THR A 45 22.41 -6.27 -6.76
CA THR A 45 22.28 -7.31 -7.80
C THR A 45 20.92 -7.27 -8.49
N ALA A 46 19.83 -7.11 -7.73
CA ALA A 46 18.48 -6.97 -8.27
C ALA A 46 17.56 -6.24 -7.29
N THR A 47 16.51 -5.62 -7.82
CA THR A 47 15.45 -4.96 -7.04
C THR A 47 14.10 -5.52 -7.44
N PHE A 48 13.28 -5.86 -6.45
CA PHE A 48 11.90 -6.30 -6.60
C PHE A 48 11.03 -5.28 -5.85
N SER A 49 10.57 -4.25 -6.54
CA SER A 49 9.86 -3.12 -5.93
C SER A 49 8.49 -2.93 -6.58
N MET A 50 7.78 -1.90 -6.14
CA MET A 50 6.54 -1.39 -6.72
C MET A 50 6.59 0.14 -6.70
N SER A 51 5.75 0.79 -7.50
CA SER A 51 5.66 2.25 -7.48
C SER A 51 4.78 2.74 -6.33
N HIS A 52 5.39 3.32 -5.31
CA HIS A 52 4.67 3.93 -4.18
C HIS A 52 3.82 5.13 -4.61
N GLU A 53 4.34 5.94 -5.55
CA GLU A 53 3.61 7.07 -6.12
C GLU A 53 2.38 6.62 -6.90
N GLU A 54 2.51 5.57 -7.70
CA GLU A 54 1.34 5.00 -8.39
C GLU A 54 0.32 4.42 -7.40
N GLY A 55 0.78 3.82 -6.29
CA GLY A 55 -0.12 3.33 -5.25
C GLY A 55 -0.99 4.43 -4.64
N GLY A 56 -0.40 5.57 -4.32
CA GLY A 56 -1.13 6.74 -3.84
C GLY A 56 -2.09 7.33 -4.88
N LYS A 57 -1.62 7.41 -6.14
CA LYS A 57 -2.43 7.90 -7.26
C LYS A 57 -3.65 7.01 -7.51
N LEU A 58 -3.48 5.68 -7.59
CA LEU A 58 -4.59 4.75 -7.78
C LEU A 58 -5.62 4.86 -6.64
N ALA A 59 -5.16 5.04 -5.39
CA ALA A 59 -6.05 5.23 -4.25
C ALA A 59 -6.86 6.54 -4.34
N ALA A 60 -6.23 7.65 -4.74
CA ALA A 60 -6.93 8.91 -4.97
C ALA A 60 -7.92 8.81 -6.13
N GLU A 61 -7.56 8.14 -7.22
CA GLU A 61 -8.45 7.89 -8.36
C GLU A 61 -9.71 7.12 -7.93
N GLN A 62 -9.58 6.14 -7.02
CA GLN A 62 -10.76 5.45 -6.46
C GLN A 62 -11.66 6.40 -5.67
N ILE A 63 -11.08 7.26 -4.81
CA ILE A 63 -11.87 8.26 -4.07
C ILE A 63 -12.59 9.21 -5.03
N VAL A 64 -11.91 9.72 -6.05
CA VAL A 64 -12.51 10.60 -7.06
C VAL A 64 -13.69 9.92 -7.73
N GLU A 65 -13.53 8.65 -8.13
CA GLU A 65 -14.59 7.86 -8.76
C GLU A 65 -15.79 7.68 -7.83
N PHE A 66 -15.58 7.16 -6.62
CA PHE A 66 -16.63 6.93 -5.63
C PHE A 66 -17.41 8.21 -5.29
N LEU A 67 -16.70 9.32 -5.08
CA LEU A 67 -17.33 10.61 -4.79
C LEU A 67 -18.10 11.16 -6.01
N THR A 68 -17.57 10.94 -7.21
CA THR A 68 -18.27 11.32 -8.45
C THR A 68 -19.57 10.54 -8.61
N GLU A 69 -19.55 9.24 -8.34
CA GLU A 69 -20.76 8.41 -8.38
C GLU A 69 -21.79 8.82 -7.32
N LYS A 70 -21.33 9.04 -6.08
CA LYS A 70 -22.18 9.47 -4.96
C LYS A 70 -22.88 10.80 -5.23
N TYR A 71 -22.17 11.75 -5.83
CA TYR A 71 -22.62 13.14 -5.93
C TYR A 71 -22.98 13.62 -7.35
N GLY A 72 -22.72 12.81 -8.38
CA GLY A 72 -22.83 13.20 -9.79
C GLY A 72 -21.74 14.17 -10.26
N SER A 73 -20.72 14.41 -9.44
CA SER A 73 -19.59 15.33 -9.69
C SER A 73 -18.46 15.04 -8.70
N PRO A 74 -17.17 15.25 -9.05
CA PRO A 74 -16.04 15.00 -8.14
C PRO A 74 -15.99 16.05 -7.02
N LYS A 75 -16.67 15.77 -5.91
CA LYS A 75 -16.70 16.63 -4.71
C LYS A 75 -16.82 15.83 -3.43
N GLY A 76 -16.31 16.37 -2.33
CA GLY A 76 -16.46 15.75 -1.01
C GLY A 76 -15.32 16.08 -0.06
N ASN A 77 -15.45 15.67 1.20
CA ASN A 77 -14.45 15.85 2.24
C ASN A 77 -13.69 14.54 2.48
N VAL A 78 -12.38 14.60 2.33
CA VAL A 78 -11.47 13.45 2.41
C VAL A 78 -10.58 13.59 3.63
N VAL A 79 -10.40 12.48 4.36
CA VAL A 79 -9.38 12.36 5.40
C VAL A 79 -8.21 11.58 4.84
N ASP A 80 -7.02 12.07 5.12
CA ASP A 80 -5.75 11.42 4.81
C ASP A 80 -5.07 10.96 6.11
N ILE A 81 -4.89 9.65 6.27
CA ILE A 81 -4.10 9.05 7.35
C ILE A 81 -2.78 8.59 6.75
N GLN A 82 -1.74 9.38 7.03
CA GLN A 82 -0.43 9.24 6.42
C GLN A 82 0.38 8.12 7.07
N GLY A 83 1.22 7.48 6.25
CA GLY A 83 2.16 6.47 6.71
C GLY A 83 3.27 6.99 7.62
N LEU A 84 4.21 6.12 8.00
CA LEU A 84 5.37 6.52 8.81
C LEU A 84 6.24 7.55 8.09
N ALA A 85 6.26 8.76 8.65
CA ALA A 85 7.09 9.86 8.18
C ALA A 85 8.56 9.45 8.02
N GLY A 86 9.17 9.88 6.92
CA GLY A 86 10.57 9.60 6.57
C GLY A 86 10.79 8.32 5.77
N THR A 87 9.76 7.50 5.55
CA THR A 87 9.85 6.33 4.66
C THR A 87 9.62 6.72 3.19
N LEU A 88 10.29 6.03 2.27
CA LEU A 88 10.09 6.21 0.82
C LEU A 88 8.65 5.88 0.43
N ALA A 89 8.09 4.80 0.99
CA ALA A 89 6.71 4.40 0.80
C ALA A 89 5.70 5.49 1.19
N ALA A 90 5.80 6.04 2.41
CA ALA A 90 4.88 7.09 2.86
C ALA A 90 5.00 8.33 1.97
N THR A 91 6.23 8.75 1.66
CA THR A 91 6.48 9.94 0.85
C THR A 91 5.94 9.79 -0.58
N GLY A 92 6.17 8.64 -1.21
CA GLY A 92 5.70 8.35 -2.55
C GLY A 92 4.17 8.27 -2.62
N ARG A 93 3.56 7.47 -1.73
CA ARG A 93 2.10 7.32 -1.66
C ARG A 93 1.41 8.66 -1.39
N GLU A 94 1.94 9.46 -0.47
CA GLU A 94 1.41 10.79 -0.17
C GLU A 94 1.46 11.70 -1.40
N LYS A 95 2.62 11.75 -2.08
CA LYS A 95 2.79 12.56 -3.28
C LYS A 95 1.76 12.17 -4.35
N GLY A 96 1.65 10.88 -4.67
CA GLY A 96 0.71 10.40 -5.69
C GLY A 96 -0.75 10.71 -5.33
N PHE A 97 -1.10 10.56 -4.06
CA PHE A 97 -2.43 10.83 -3.55
C PHE A 97 -2.80 12.32 -3.67
N VAL A 98 -1.95 13.20 -3.14
CA VAL A 98 -2.17 14.65 -3.13
C VAL A 98 -2.15 15.23 -4.54
N ASP A 99 -1.24 14.78 -5.41
CA ASP A 99 -1.13 15.29 -6.77
C ASP A 99 -2.41 15.03 -7.57
N VAL A 100 -3.02 13.85 -7.44
CA VAL A 100 -4.31 13.54 -8.08
C VAL A 100 -5.43 14.41 -7.51
N LEU A 101 -5.57 14.50 -6.18
CA LEU A 101 -6.65 15.28 -5.59
C LEU A 101 -6.54 16.79 -5.87
N ALA A 102 -5.33 17.31 -6.10
CA ALA A 102 -5.11 18.70 -6.47
C ALA A 102 -5.77 19.08 -7.81
N GLU A 103 -6.08 18.12 -8.68
CA GLU A 103 -6.80 18.33 -9.93
C GLU A 103 -8.32 18.54 -9.73
N TYR A 104 -8.85 18.22 -8.53
CA TYR A 104 -10.28 18.25 -8.19
C TYR A 104 -10.56 19.23 -7.04
N PRO A 105 -10.71 20.54 -7.30
CA PRO A 105 -10.78 21.56 -6.24
C PRO A 105 -12.00 21.46 -5.31
N ASP A 106 -13.03 20.72 -5.71
CA ASP A 106 -14.22 20.47 -4.90
C ASP A 106 -14.10 19.21 -4.02
N ILE A 107 -13.03 18.42 -4.19
CA ILE A 107 -12.61 17.38 -3.26
C ILE A 107 -11.58 18.00 -2.31
N LYS A 108 -11.88 18.00 -1.01
CA LYS A 108 -11.08 18.71 0.00
C LYS A 108 -10.50 17.72 0.99
N ILE A 109 -9.18 17.73 1.16
CA ILE A 109 -8.55 17.09 2.30
C ILE A 109 -8.85 17.93 3.55
N VAL A 110 -9.75 17.45 4.41
CA VAL A 110 -10.20 18.18 5.62
C VAL A 110 -9.34 17.88 6.84
N ALA A 111 -8.62 16.77 6.83
CA ALA A 111 -7.62 16.41 7.82
C ALA A 111 -6.55 15.54 7.18
N SER A 112 -5.29 15.76 7.57
CA SER A 112 -4.14 14.94 7.20
C SER A 112 -3.28 14.74 8.45
N GLN A 113 -3.09 13.50 8.88
CA GLN A 113 -2.37 13.16 10.11
C GLN A 113 -1.64 11.82 10.00
N ASP A 114 -0.43 11.76 10.56
CA ASP A 114 0.42 10.55 10.59
C ASP A 114 -0.20 9.44 11.46
N GLY A 115 -0.59 8.34 10.81
CA GLY A 115 -0.99 7.05 11.38
C GLY A 115 0.18 6.10 11.62
N GLY A 116 1.32 6.35 10.99
CA GLY A 116 2.60 5.71 11.32
C GLY A 116 2.67 4.21 10.99
N TRP A 117 1.90 3.75 10.02
CA TRP A 117 1.66 2.33 9.69
C TRP A 117 1.02 1.52 10.82
N ASP A 118 0.44 2.19 11.82
CA ASP A 118 -0.03 1.56 13.04
C ASP A 118 -1.56 1.68 13.18
N THR A 119 -2.21 0.53 13.40
CA THR A 119 -3.67 0.44 13.51
C THR A 119 -4.21 1.21 14.72
N ASP A 120 -3.58 1.11 15.88
CA ASP A 120 -4.07 1.73 17.12
C ASP A 120 -3.90 3.25 17.06
N LYS A 121 -2.76 3.71 16.53
CA LYS A 121 -2.51 5.13 16.29
C LYS A 121 -3.51 5.70 15.28
N SER A 122 -3.74 5.00 14.17
CA SER A 122 -4.71 5.41 13.15
C SER A 122 -6.14 5.47 13.70
N ASN A 123 -6.50 4.53 14.58
CA ASN A 123 -7.77 4.58 15.29
C ASN A 123 -7.91 5.84 16.18
N GLN A 124 -6.87 6.19 16.94
CA GLN A 124 -6.84 7.38 17.78
C GLN A 124 -6.93 8.67 16.95
N VAL A 125 -6.13 8.75 15.88
CA VAL A 125 -6.13 9.86 14.92
C VAL A 125 -7.53 10.02 14.31
N MET A 126 -8.11 8.96 13.77
CA MET A 126 -9.43 9.02 13.15
C MET A 126 -10.52 9.37 14.16
N THR A 127 -10.43 8.88 15.41
CA THR A 127 -11.37 9.25 16.48
C THR A 127 -11.36 10.76 16.74
N GLY A 128 -10.17 11.37 16.81
CA GLY A 128 -10.05 12.83 16.95
C GLY A 128 -10.59 13.59 15.73
N ILE A 129 -10.30 13.09 14.52
CA ILE A 129 -10.78 13.69 13.27
C ILE A 129 -12.31 13.65 13.18
N LEU A 130 -12.94 12.52 13.52
CA LEU A 130 -14.40 12.35 13.52
C LEU A 130 -15.10 13.32 14.48
N GLN A 131 -14.47 13.66 15.60
CA GLN A 131 -14.99 14.64 16.56
C GLN A 131 -14.87 16.08 16.05
N ALA A 132 -13.78 16.39 15.34
CA ALA A 132 -13.52 17.73 14.80
C ALA A 132 -14.25 18.00 13.47
N ASN A 133 -14.59 16.95 12.72
CA ASN A 133 -15.13 17.05 11.36
C ASN A 133 -16.45 16.27 11.25
N PRO A 134 -17.61 16.95 11.29
CA PRO A 134 -18.91 16.28 11.20
C PRO A 134 -19.19 15.71 9.80
N GLU A 135 -18.59 16.26 8.75
CA GLU A 135 -18.80 15.86 7.35
C GLU A 135 -17.51 15.26 6.79
N ILE A 136 -17.52 13.96 6.55
CA ILE A 136 -16.42 13.19 5.94
C ILE A 136 -17.08 12.24 4.95
N ASP A 137 -16.56 12.18 3.74
CA ASP A 137 -17.07 11.35 2.65
C ASP A 137 -16.14 10.19 2.30
N ALA A 138 -14.82 10.37 2.50
CA ALA A 138 -13.85 9.33 2.27
C ALA A 138 -12.68 9.41 3.24
N VAL A 139 -12.03 8.27 3.47
CA VAL A 139 -10.79 8.12 4.21
C VAL A 139 -9.80 7.34 3.36
N TYR A 140 -8.61 7.91 3.21
CA TYR A 140 -7.44 7.20 2.73
C TYR A 140 -6.58 6.81 3.92
N GLY A 141 -6.35 5.51 4.08
CA GLY A 141 -5.24 5.00 4.90
C GLY A 141 -4.08 4.69 3.97
N ALA A 142 -2.91 5.25 4.24
CA ALA A 142 -1.75 5.03 3.39
C ALA A 142 -1.33 3.55 3.34
N ASN A 143 -1.80 2.70 4.26
CA ASN A 143 -1.87 1.25 4.11
C ASN A 143 -3.18 0.64 4.70
N ASP A 144 -3.35 -0.67 4.53
CA ASP A 144 -4.52 -1.42 5.01
C ASP A 144 -4.62 -1.48 6.54
N ALA A 145 -3.51 -1.41 7.28
CA ALA A 145 -3.52 -1.41 8.75
C ALA A 145 -4.09 -0.09 9.30
N GLU A 146 -3.78 1.03 8.64
CA GLU A 146 -4.29 2.36 8.96
C GLU A 146 -5.75 2.50 8.55
N ALA A 147 -6.11 2.02 7.35
CA ALA A 147 -7.50 1.94 6.88
C ALA A 147 -8.38 1.14 7.86
N TYR A 148 -7.89 -0.03 8.33
CA TYR A 148 -8.59 -0.83 9.33
C TYR A 148 -8.75 -0.09 10.69
N GLY A 149 -7.73 0.65 11.11
CA GLY A 149 -7.80 1.51 12.30
C GLY A 149 -8.89 2.59 12.16
N ALA A 150 -8.97 3.22 10.99
CA ALA A 150 -10.00 4.21 10.66
C ALA A 150 -11.40 3.62 10.67
N ILE A 151 -11.61 2.46 10.03
CA ILE A 151 -12.90 1.74 10.01
C ILE A 151 -13.36 1.45 11.44
N THR A 152 -12.45 1.00 12.30
CA THR A 152 -12.76 0.71 13.70
C THR A 152 -13.23 1.97 14.44
N ALA A 153 -12.61 3.13 14.18
CA ALA A 153 -13.01 4.41 14.78
C ALA A 153 -14.37 4.89 14.24
N ILE A 154 -14.61 4.76 12.92
CA ILE A 154 -15.87 5.10 12.27
C ILE A 154 -17.03 4.28 12.84
N LYS A 155 -16.83 2.96 12.98
CA LYS A 155 -17.81 2.04 13.61
C LYS A 155 -18.06 2.42 15.07
N ALA A 156 -17.02 2.68 15.86
CA ALA A 156 -17.15 3.06 17.27
C ALA A 156 -17.86 4.41 17.47
N ALA A 157 -17.68 5.35 16.54
CA ALA A 157 -18.38 6.64 16.54
C ALA A 157 -19.84 6.55 16.06
N GLY A 158 -20.31 5.37 15.63
CA GLY A 158 -21.66 5.19 15.09
C GLY A 158 -21.86 5.87 13.74
N ARG A 159 -20.77 6.10 12.98
CA ARG A 159 -20.77 6.75 11.65
C ARG A 159 -20.54 5.78 10.51
N PHE A 160 -20.56 4.48 10.79
CA PHE A 160 -20.51 3.47 9.76
C PHE A 160 -21.88 3.33 9.10
N ALA A 161 -21.91 3.43 7.78
CA ALA A 161 -23.09 3.17 6.96
C ALA A 161 -22.69 2.24 5.80
N PRO A 162 -23.60 1.40 5.28
CA PRO A 162 -23.29 0.50 4.17
C PRO A 162 -23.13 1.27 2.84
N VAL A 163 -22.43 0.67 1.88
CA VAL A 163 -22.29 1.22 0.52
C VAL A 163 -23.67 1.52 -0.08
N GLY A 164 -23.80 2.70 -0.70
CA GLY A 164 -25.04 3.20 -1.28
C GLY A 164 -25.92 4.03 -0.32
N ASP A 165 -25.59 4.05 0.97
CA ASP A 165 -26.17 4.99 1.92
C ASP A 165 -25.56 6.40 1.71
N PRO A 166 -26.37 7.50 1.72
CA PRO A 166 -25.84 8.86 1.61
C PRO A 166 -24.80 9.20 2.70
N ASP A 167 -24.87 8.57 3.87
CA ASP A 167 -23.94 8.79 4.99
C ASP A 167 -22.72 7.86 4.94
N HIS A 168 -22.59 7.02 3.91
CA HIS A 168 -21.45 6.13 3.73
C HIS A 168 -20.14 6.94 3.58
N ILE A 169 -19.13 6.50 4.33
CA ILE A 169 -17.77 7.01 4.29
C ILE A 169 -16.92 5.94 3.59
N TYR A 170 -16.44 6.26 2.38
CA TYR A 170 -15.59 5.35 1.62
C TYR A 170 -14.25 5.19 2.34
N VAL A 171 -13.72 3.97 2.43
CA VAL A 171 -12.38 3.71 3.00
C VAL A 171 -11.51 2.95 2.02
N ILE A 172 -10.35 3.54 1.69
CA ILE A 172 -9.37 2.99 0.77
C ILE A 172 -8.07 2.75 1.54
N GLY A 173 -7.47 1.57 1.32
CA GLY A 173 -6.15 1.19 1.82
C GLY A 173 -5.18 0.82 0.71
N VAL A 174 -4.00 0.37 1.11
CA VAL A 174 -2.93 -0.11 0.22
C VAL A 174 -2.31 -1.33 0.89
N ASP A 175 -2.01 -2.37 0.10
CA ASP A 175 -1.22 -3.58 0.37
C ASP A 175 -1.93 -4.85 -0.13
N GLY A 176 -3.25 -4.96 0.04
CA GLY A 176 -4.02 -6.18 -0.21
C GLY A 176 -4.03 -7.16 0.98
N ALA A 177 -3.86 -6.64 2.19
CA ALA A 177 -3.76 -7.43 3.41
C ALA A 177 -5.08 -8.09 3.79
N LYS A 178 -5.00 -9.18 4.56
CA LYS A 178 -6.17 -9.96 4.96
C LYS A 178 -7.30 -9.14 5.58
N PRO A 179 -7.06 -8.20 6.53
CA PRO A 179 -8.13 -7.37 7.07
C PRO A 179 -8.85 -6.53 6.00
N ALA A 180 -8.13 -6.02 4.99
CA ALA A 180 -8.71 -5.26 3.90
C ALA A 180 -9.52 -6.15 2.95
N ILE A 181 -9.01 -7.33 2.60
CA ILE A 181 -9.73 -8.30 1.75
C ILE A 181 -11.01 -8.78 2.45
N ASP A 182 -10.94 -9.08 3.74
CA ASP A 182 -12.12 -9.45 4.53
C ASP A 182 -13.10 -8.26 4.62
N GLY A 183 -12.59 -7.04 4.81
CA GLY A 183 -13.37 -5.79 4.83
C GLY A 183 -14.06 -5.47 3.50
N ILE A 184 -13.42 -5.76 2.36
CA ILE A 184 -14.02 -5.62 1.03
C ILE A 184 -15.15 -6.63 0.84
N ARG A 185 -14.91 -7.88 1.26
CA ARG A 185 -15.93 -8.94 1.19
C ARG A 185 -17.14 -8.67 2.09
N ASP A 186 -16.93 -8.03 3.25
CA ASP A 186 -18.01 -7.70 4.19
C ASP A 186 -18.61 -6.29 4.00
N GLY A 187 -18.05 -5.51 3.08
CA GLY A 187 -18.50 -4.16 2.73
C GLY A 187 -18.12 -3.08 3.75
N SER A 188 -17.14 -3.32 4.61
CA SER A 188 -16.61 -2.31 5.54
C SER A 188 -15.35 -1.59 5.09
N GLN A 189 -14.71 -2.04 4.01
CA GLN A 189 -13.67 -1.32 3.28
C GLN A 189 -14.02 -1.35 1.79
N ASP A 190 -13.78 -0.26 1.06
CA ASP A 190 -14.27 -0.12 -0.33
C ASP A 190 -13.23 -0.54 -1.36
N ALA A 191 -11.96 -0.29 -1.07
CA ALA A 191 -10.87 -0.69 -1.95
C ALA A 191 -9.56 -0.92 -1.20
N THR A 192 -8.67 -1.68 -1.84
CA THR A 192 -7.24 -1.72 -1.51
C THR A 192 -6.41 -1.75 -2.79
N ILE A 193 -5.25 -1.08 -2.74
CA ILE A 193 -4.25 -1.15 -3.81
C ILE A 193 -3.25 -2.26 -3.49
N SER A 194 -3.45 -3.43 -4.08
CA SER A 194 -2.69 -4.65 -3.79
C SER A 194 -1.31 -4.65 -4.44
N GLN A 195 -0.36 -5.25 -3.72
CA GLN A 195 1.07 -5.33 -4.07
C GLN A 195 1.60 -6.77 -4.21
N ASN A 196 0.74 -7.79 -4.05
CA ASN A 196 1.04 -9.22 -3.99
C ASN A 196 2.50 -9.59 -3.61
N PHE A 197 2.83 -9.40 -2.33
CA PHE A 197 4.16 -9.71 -1.80
C PHE A 197 4.55 -11.18 -1.92
N VAL A 198 3.58 -12.09 -1.88
CA VAL A 198 3.83 -13.54 -1.97
C VAL A 198 4.33 -13.91 -3.37
N LYS A 199 3.66 -13.47 -4.43
CA LYS A 199 4.10 -13.71 -5.81
C LYS A 199 5.40 -12.98 -6.14
N MET A 200 5.58 -11.75 -5.66
CA MET A 200 6.84 -11.03 -5.80
C MET A 200 8.00 -11.82 -5.17
N GLY A 201 7.81 -12.35 -3.96
CA GLY A 201 8.80 -13.19 -3.28
C GLY A 201 9.05 -14.52 -4.00
N GLN A 202 8.00 -15.19 -4.50
CA GLN A 202 8.13 -16.41 -5.30
C GLN A 202 8.95 -16.18 -6.57
N LEU A 203 8.65 -15.09 -7.30
CA LEU A 203 9.37 -14.73 -8.53
C LEU A 203 10.84 -14.41 -8.23
N MET A 204 11.12 -13.71 -7.13
CA MET A 204 12.48 -13.45 -6.68
C MET A 204 13.26 -14.75 -6.44
N VAL A 205 12.70 -15.67 -5.64
CA VAL A 205 13.35 -16.97 -5.36
C VAL A 205 13.53 -17.77 -6.66
N GLN A 206 12.52 -17.78 -7.53
CA GLN A 206 12.59 -18.46 -8.83
C GLN A 206 13.74 -17.94 -9.68
N ARG A 207 13.95 -16.62 -9.76
CA ARG A 207 15.06 -16.02 -10.51
C ARG A 207 16.43 -16.34 -9.93
N ILE A 208 16.56 -16.41 -8.61
CA ILE A 208 17.79 -16.90 -7.96
C ILE A 208 18.06 -18.34 -8.39
N VAL A 209 17.07 -19.22 -8.30
CA VAL A 209 17.19 -20.64 -8.65
C VAL A 209 17.52 -20.83 -10.14
N ASP A 210 16.93 -20.03 -11.03
CA ASP A 210 17.20 -20.11 -12.46
C ASP A 210 18.63 -19.68 -12.80
N LYS A 211 19.16 -18.67 -12.11
CA LYS A 211 20.58 -18.27 -12.22
C LYS A 211 21.51 -19.40 -11.72
N GLU A 212 21.25 -19.95 -10.54
CA GLU A 212 22.08 -21.02 -9.96
C GLU A 212 22.09 -22.30 -10.81
N ASN A 213 20.99 -22.59 -11.51
CA ASN A 213 20.90 -23.71 -12.44
C ASN A 213 21.41 -23.41 -13.85
N GLY A 214 21.96 -22.22 -14.10
CA GLY A 214 22.49 -21.80 -15.40
C GLY A 214 21.44 -21.63 -16.49
N LYS A 215 20.17 -21.38 -16.13
CA LYS A 215 19.11 -21.04 -17.10
C LYS A 215 19.17 -19.58 -17.54
N THR A 216 19.74 -18.71 -16.70
CA THR A 216 20.00 -17.29 -16.97
C THR A 216 21.34 -16.90 -16.36
N ASP A 217 21.98 -15.87 -16.91
CA ASP A 217 23.25 -15.33 -16.40
C ASP A 217 23.05 -14.28 -15.30
N SER A 218 21.85 -13.71 -15.17
CA SER A 218 21.53 -12.63 -14.23
C SER A 218 20.18 -12.81 -13.55
N ILE A 219 20.04 -12.18 -12.37
CA ILE A 219 18.75 -11.97 -11.72
C ILE A 219 18.26 -10.62 -12.18
N GLU A 220 17.21 -10.60 -12.99
CA GLU A 220 16.62 -9.35 -13.44
C GLU A 220 15.85 -8.67 -12.29
N SER A 221 15.86 -7.34 -12.25
CA SER A 221 14.96 -6.56 -11.40
C SER A 221 13.53 -6.59 -11.95
N ILE A 222 12.55 -6.23 -11.10
CA ILE A 222 11.18 -5.93 -11.52
C ILE A 222 10.64 -4.72 -10.77
N GLU A 223 9.73 -4.02 -11.44
CA GLU A 223 8.71 -3.24 -10.78
C GLU A 223 7.40 -4.04 -10.89
N TRP A 224 6.89 -4.49 -9.75
CA TRP A 224 5.68 -5.31 -9.64
C TRP A 224 4.44 -4.44 -9.89
N PRO A 225 3.52 -4.88 -10.76
CA PRO A 225 2.30 -4.13 -11.03
C PRO A 225 1.40 -4.07 -9.79
N LEU A 226 0.72 -2.96 -9.61
CA LEU A 226 -0.30 -2.79 -8.58
C LEU A 226 -1.66 -3.22 -9.12
N GLN A 227 -2.51 -3.74 -8.24
CA GLN A 227 -3.88 -4.13 -8.59
C GLN A 227 -4.88 -3.45 -7.67
N VAL A 228 -5.83 -2.70 -8.22
CA VAL A 228 -6.99 -2.23 -7.47
C VAL A 228 -7.90 -3.42 -7.20
N ILE A 229 -8.23 -3.66 -5.93
CA ILE A 229 -9.21 -4.67 -5.52
C ILE A 229 -10.36 -3.96 -4.81
N ARG A 230 -11.59 -4.23 -5.28
CA ARG A 230 -12.87 -3.66 -4.84
C ARG A 230 -13.93 -4.75 -4.79
N THR A 231 -15.07 -4.44 -4.18
CA THR A 231 -16.19 -5.40 -4.04
C THR A 231 -16.69 -5.94 -5.38
N ASP A 232 -16.64 -5.14 -6.44
CA ASP A 232 -17.16 -5.48 -7.77
C ASP A 232 -16.17 -6.28 -8.65
N ASN A 233 -14.86 -6.23 -8.34
CA ASN A 233 -13.82 -6.91 -9.13
C ASN A 233 -13.07 -8.01 -8.37
N ILE A 234 -13.29 -8.18 -7.06
CA ILE A 234 -12.52 -9.12 -6.23
C ILE A 234 -12.59 -10.57 -6.72
N ASP A 235 -13.70 -10.95 -7.37
CA ASP A 235 -13.92 -12.29 -7.95
C ASP A 235 -13.69 -12.32 -9.48
N SER A 236 -13.09 -11.27 -10.05
CA SER A 236 -12.79 -11.21 -11.49
C SER A 236 -11.61 -12.12 -11.88
N ASP A 237 -11.58 -12.52 -13.15
CA ASP A 237 -10.46 -13.29 -13.71
C ASP A 237 -9.13 -12.52 -13.60
N GLU A 238 -9.17 -11.19 -13.71
CA GLU A 238 -8.00 -10.31 -13.56
C GLU A 238 -7.42 -10.39 -12.13
N VAL A 239 -8.26 -10.26 -11.11
CA VAL A 239 -7.83 -10.38 -9.71
C VAL A 239 -7.39 -11.80 -9.39
N ALA A 240 -8.04 -12.82 -9.96
CA ALA A 240 -7.62 -14.22 -9.82
C ALA A 240 -6.22 -14.47 -10.43
N GLU A 241 -5.95 -13.92 -11.62
CA GLU A 241 -4.65 -14.01 -12.28
C GLU A 241 -3.57 -13.21 -11.52
N TYR A 242 -3.91 -12.01 -11.04
CA TYR A 242 -3.04 -11.21 -10.18
C TYR A 242 -2.73 -11.90 -8.85
N GLY A 243 -3.73 -12.57 -8.26
CA GLY A 243 -3.67 -13.31 -7.02
C GLY A 243 -3.95 -12.46 -5.78
N ILE A 244 -4.78 -12.99 -4.88
CA ILE A 244 -5.05 -12.41 -3.56
C ILE A 244 -4.11 -13.07 -2.55
N TRP A 245 -2.99 -12.41 -2.28
CA TRP A 245 -1.96 -12.97 -1.40
C TRP A 245 -2.46 -13.23 0.03
N ALA A 246 -3.45 -12.46 0.49
CA ALA A 246 -4.11 -12.68 1.78
C ALA A 246 -4.78 -14.06 1.90
N ASP A 247 -5.21 -14.67 0.80
CA ASP A 247 -5.79 -16.02 0.79
C ASP A 247 -4.69 -17.12 0.83
N GLU A 248 -3.43 -16.75 0.54
CA GLU A 248 -2.27 -17.65 0.52
C GLU A 248 -1.53 -17.73 1.87
N VAL A 249 -1.66 -16.71 2.72
CA VAL A 249 -1.07 -16.67 4.07
C VAL A 249 -2.10 -17.03 5.14
N LYS A 250 -1.76 -17.98 6.01
CA LYS A 250 -2.60 -18.47 7.12
C LYS A 250 -2.31 -17.72 8.42
#